data_AF-A0A2S9GQ86-F1
#
_entry.id   AF-A0A2S9GQ86-F1
#
_cell.length_a   1.000
_cell.length_b   1.000
_cell.length_c   1.000
_cell.angle_alpha   90.00
_cell.angle_beta   90.00
_cell.angle_gamma   90.00
#
_symmetry.space_group_name_H-M   'P 1'
#
loop_
_entity.id
_entity.type
_entity.pdbx_description
1 polymer ?
#
loop_
_entity_poly.entity_id
_entity_poly.type
_entity_poly.pdbx_seq_one_letter_code
_entity_poly.pdbx_strand_id
1 'polypeptide(L)' 'AGATVEGRRVRVGKLPVAGLTAPWAKAAHNRARLDSAAIAWVEVDGEAVGAILLRDPLRRDASRTIRRLRGAG' A
#
# COMPACT_ATOMS: atom_id res chain seq x y z
N ALA A 1 14.20 -3.39 1.08
CA ALA A 1 15.13 -4.51 1.29
C ALA A 1 15.08 -5.43 0.08
N GLY A 2 16.07 -6.29 -0.17
CA GLY A 2 16.00 -7.22 -1.30
C GLY A 2 16.84 -8.46 -1.08
N ALA A 3 16.43 -9.56 -1.69
CA ALA A 3 17.02 -10.90 -1.54
C ALA A 3 16.97 -11.64 -2.88
N THR A 4 17.65 -12.77 -2.97
CA THR A 4 17.54 -13.70 -4.10
C THR A 4 16.48 -14.75 -3.76
N VAL A 5 15.53 -14.98 -4.68
CA VAL A 5 14.47 -16.00 -4.56
C VAL A 5 14.47 -16.81 -5.85
N GLU A 6 14.66 -18.12 -5.76
CA GLU A 6 14.74 -19.00 -6.95
C GLU A 6 15.74 -18.49 -8.01
N GLY A 7 16.89 -17.97 -7.56
CA GLY A 7 17.93 -17.41 -8.44
C GLY A 7 17.65 -16.01 -9.00
N ARG A 8 16.49 -15.41 -8.75
CA ARG A 8 16.10 -14.09 -9.25
C ARG A 8 16.25 -13.00 -8.19
N ARG A 9 16.61 -11.78 -8.59
CA ARG A 9 16.78 -10.69 -7.63
C ARG A 9 15.43 -10.06 -7.32
N VAL A 10 14.97 -10.22 -6.08
CA VAL A 10 13.71 -9.66 -5.60
C VAL A 10 13.96 -8.48 -4.67
N ARG A 11 13.19 -7.40 -4.81
CA ARG A 11 13.18 -6.27 -3.88
C ARG A 11 11.77 -5.97 -3.43
N VAL A 12 11.62 -5.72 -2.12
CA VAL A 12 10.36 -5.27 -1.54
C VAL A 12 10.62 -3.98 -0.76
N GLY A 13 9.85 -2.93 -1.06
CA GLY A 13 9.99 -1.66 -0.37
C GLY A 13 9.29 -0.48 -1.05
N LYS A 14 9.72 0.73 -0.71
CA LYS A 14 9.24 1.95 -1.38
C LYS A 14 9.85 2.03 -2.78
N LEU A 15 9.02 2.40 -3.75
CA LEU A 15 9.45 2.75 -5.09
C LEU A 15 9.17 4.24 -5.31
N PRO A 16 10.12 5.01 -5.89
CA PRO A 16 9.85 6.35 -6.34
C PRO A 16 8.69 6.33 -7.33
N VAL A 17 7.70 7.21 -7.17
CA VAL A 17 6.53 7.29 -8.07
C VAL A 17 6.95 7.50 -9.52
N ALA A 18 8.09 8.16 -9.76
CA ALA A 18 8.67 8.35 -11.09
C ALA A 18 9.11 7.04 -11.78
N GLY A 19 9.31 5.95 -11.04
CA GLY A 19 9.65 4.63 -11.59
C GLY A 19 8.45 3.78 -11.99
N LEU A 20 7.22 4.27 -11.81
CA LEU A 20 5.99 3.54 -12.11
C LEU A 20 5.61 3.67 -13.59
N THR A 21 6.22 2.85 -14.44
CA THR A 21 5.98 2.86 -15.89
C THR A 21 4.79 2.00 -16.32
N ALA A 22 4.46 0.97 -15.54
CA ALA A 22 3.37 0.07 -15.89
C ALA A 22 1.98 0.69 -15.60
N PRO A 23 0.98 0.57 -16.50
CA PRO A 23 -0.35 1.16 -16.30
C PRO A 23 -1.05 0.69 -15.02
N TRP A 24 -0.90 -0.59 -14.65
CA TRP A 24 -1.47 -1.16 -13.43
C TRP A 24 -0.86 -0.53 -12.17
N ALA A 25 0.40 -0.09 -12.23
CA ALA A 25 1.14 0.46 -11.10
C ALA A 25 0.57 1.83 -10.70
N LYS A 26 0.20 2.66 -11.68
CA LYS A 26 -0.52 3.92 -11.41
C LYS A 26 -1.88 3.68 -10.75
N ALA A 27 -2.61 2.66 -11.19
CA ALA A 27 -3.89 2.29 -10.58
C ALA A 27 -3.72 1.81 -9.13
N ALA A 28 -2.72 0.97 -8.85
CA ALA A 28 -2.39 0.50 -7.51
C ALA A 28 -1.99 1.65 -6.57
N HIS A 29 -1.17 2.59 -7.06
CA HIS A 29 -0.80 3.79 -6.30
C HIS A 29 -2.02 4.65 -5.97
N ASN A 30 -2.90 4.90 -6.96
CA ASN A 30 -4.13 5.65 -6.73
C ASN A 30 -5.06 4.96 -5.73
N ARG A 31 -5.18 3.64 -5.81
CA ARG A 31 -5.97 2.85 -4.85
C ARG A 31 -5.41 3.01 -3.43
N ALA A 32 -4.09 2.89 -3.25
CA ALA A 32 -3.46 3.09 -1.96
C ALA A 32 -3.78 4.47 -1.37
N ARG A 33 -3.70 5.53 -2.19
CA ARG A 33 -4.04 6.89 -1.76
C ARG A 33 -5.50 7.03 -1.36
N LEU A 34 -6.44 6.49 -2.16
CA LEU A 34 -7.88 6.57 -1.88
C LEU A 34 -8.26 5.81 -0.60
N ASP A 35 -7.60 4.70 -0.33
CA ASP A 35 -7.89 3.84 0.82
C ASP A 35 -7.10 4.24 2.08
N SER A 36 -6.31 5.33 2.04
CA SER A 36 -5.33 5.68 3.08
C SER A 36 -4.42 4.51 3.46
N ALA A 37 -4.05 3.68 2.48
CA ALA A 37 -3.23 2.50 2.66
C ALA A 37 -1.74 2.81 2.46
N ALA A 38 -0.89 2.18 3.25
CA ALA A 38 0.53 2.08 2.92
C ALA A 38 0.72 1.14 1.73
N ILE A 39 1.73 1.41 0.91
CA ILE A 39 2.04 0.61 -0.29
C ILE A 39 3.52 0.20 -0.27
N ALA A 40 3.76 -1.09 -0.51
CA ALA A 40 5.09 -1.64 -0.79
C ALA A 40 5.10 -2.23 -2.20
N TRP A 41 6.17 -2.00 -2.94
CA TRP A 41 6.38 -2.49 -4.29
C TRP A 41 7.21 -3.75 -4.28
N VAL A 42 6.89 -4.67 -5.18
CA VAL A 42 7.66 -5.89 -5.43
C VAL A 42 8.31 -5.75 -6.80
N GLU A 43 9.64 -5.76 -6.81
CA GLU A 43 10.44 -5.76 -8.02
C GLU A 43 11.13 -7.11 -8.18
N VAL A 44 11.19 -7.60 -9.41
CA VAL A 44 12.00 -8.76 -9.79
C VAL A 44 12.91 -8.34 -10.94
N ASP A 45 14.21 -8.53 -10.75
CA ASP A 45 15.26 -8.16 -11.72
C ASP A 45 15.19 -6.67 -12.14
N GLY A 46 14.71 -5.80 -11.24
CA GLY A 46 14.58 -4.36 -11.45
C GLY A 46 13.25 -3.90 -12.05
N GLU A 47 12.36 -4.83 -12.38
CA GLU A 47 11.03 -4.52 -12.91
C GLU A 47 9.97 -4.67 -11.84
N ALA A 48 9.08 -3.68 -11.70
CA ALA A 48 7.94 -3.79 -10.82
C ALA A 48 6.98 -4.87 -11.34
N VAL A 49 6.73 -5.91 -10.54
CA VAL A 49 5.82 -7.01 -10.88
C VAL A 49 4.56 -7.03 -10.00
N GLY A 50 4.55 -6.25 -8.91
CA GLY A 50 3.39 -6.18 -8.04
C GLY A 50 3.48 -5.09 -6.96
N ALA A 51 2.37 -4.93 -6.25
CA ALA A 51 2.27 -4.04 -5.10
C ALA A 51 1.45 -4.70 -3.99
N ILE A 52 1.86 -4.47 -2.75
CA ILE A 52 1.18 -4.90 -1.53
C ILE A 52 0.57 -3.66 -0.88
N LEU A 53 -0.74 -3.68 -0.65
CA LEU A 53 -1.48 -2.62 0.04
C LEU A 53 -1.73 -3.03 1.49
N LEU A 54 -1.31 -2.19 2.42
CA LEU A 54 -1.51 -2.38 3.85
C LEU A 54 -2.50 -1.32 4.34
N ARG A 55 -3.72 -1.75 4.65
CA ARG A 55 -4.75 -0.91 5.26
C ARG A 55 -4.75 -1.11 6.76
N ASP A 56 -5.01 -0.03 7.49
CA ASP A 56 -5.38 -0.08 8.91
C ASP A 56 -6.90 0.12 9.03
N PRO A 57 -7.70 -0.96 9.06
CA PRO A 57 -9.14 -0.84 9.14
C PRO A 57 -9.59 -0.26 10.48
N LEU A 58 -10.39 0.81 10.42
CA LEU A 58 -10.98 1.41 11.63
C LEU A 58 -11.77 0.35 12.42
N ARG A 59 -11.52 0.22 13.72
CA ARG A 59 -12.28 -0.67 14.62
C ARG A 59 -13.77 -0.37 14.52
N ARG A 60 -14.61 -1.42 14.42
CA ARG A 60 -16.08 -1.33 14.28
C ARG A 60 -16.77 -0.42 15.30
N ASP A 61 -16.16 -0.24 16.47
CA ASP A 61 -16.77 0.46 17.61
C ASP A 61 -16.48 1.97 17.59
N ALA A 62 -15.49 2.40 16.81
CA ALA A 62 -15.04 3.79 16.76
C ALA A 62 -16.17 4.76 16.38
N SER A 63 -17.05 4.36 15.46
CA SER A 63 -18.19 5.15 15.01
C SER A 63 -19.18 5.45 16.14
N ARG A 64 -19.42 4.49 17.06
CA ARG A 64 -20.34 4.66 18.19
C ARG A 64 -19.73 5.58 19.24
N THR A 65 -18.43 5.45 19.50
CA THR A 65 -17.70 6.30 20.44
C THR A 65 -17.68 7.76 19.99
N ILE A 66 -17.36 8.04 18.72
CA ILE A 66 -17.38 9.40 18.15
C ILE A 66 -18.79 10.01 18.25
N ARG A 67 -19.84 9.24 17.95
CA ARG A 67 -21.23 9.71 18.03
C ARG A 67 -21.65 10.03 19.46
N ARG A 68 -21.28 9.18 20.42
CA ARG A 68 -21.50 9.43 21.85
C ARG A 68 -20.81 10.71 22.31
N LEU A 69 -19.56 10.93 21.91
CA LEU A 69 -18.80 12.13 22.27
C LEU A 69 -19.42 13.41 21.69
N ARG A 70 -19.89 13.40 20.43
CA ARG A 70 -20.56 14.57 19.83
C ARG A 70 -21.93 14.89 20.44
N GLY A 71 -22.64 13.89 20.97
CA GLY A 71 -23.94 14.08 21.60
C GLY A 71 -23.88 14.41 23.09
N ALA A 72 -22.70 14.36 23.70
CA ALA A 72 -22.46 14.73 25.10
C ALA A 72 -21.91 16.17 25.25
N GLY A 73 -21.78 16.89 24.14
CA GLY A 73 -21.53 18.33 24.10
C GLY A 73 -22.82 19.11 23.99
#